data_AF-A0A3E0DLB1-F1
#
_entry.id   AF-A0A3E0DLB1-F1
#
_cell.length_a   1.000
_cell.length_b   1.000
_cell.length_c   1.000
_cell.angle_alpha   90.00
_cell.angle_beta   90.00
_cell.angle_gamma   90.00
#
_symmetry.space_group_name_H-M   'P 1'
#
loop_
_entity.id
_entity.type
_entity.pdbx_description
1 polymer ?
#
loop_
_entity_poly.entity_id
_entity_poly.type
_entity_poly.pdbx_seq_one_letter_code
_entity_poly.pdbx_strand_id
1 'polypeptide(L)'
;MKNKKEESNLTEEDLQALGAKKKNLRNDGGDDEMLRDRKRPADFAAADLDIPGEELDDAQERRGSEDEENNHYSLGTDHNENVDKR
;
A
#
# COMPACT_ATOMS: atom_id res chain seq x y z
N MET A 1 21.32 12.91 -20.05
CA MET A 1 21.54 11.45 -20.11
C MET A 1 20.20 10.79 -20.36
N LYS A 2 20.10 9.89 -21.35
CA LYS A 2 18.85 9.22 -21.70
C LYS A 2 18.58 8.13 -20.66
N ASN A 3 17.50 8.24 -19.89
CA ASN A 3 16.97 7.14 -19.08
C ASN A 3 16.46 6.09 -20.06
N LYS A 4 17.32 5.12 -20.38
CA LYS A 4 16.94 3.94 -21.13
C LYS A 4 16.15 3.09 -20.15
N LYS A 5 14.82 3.09 -20.28
CA LYS A 5 13.97 2.08 -19.66
C LYS A 5 14.47 0.74 -20.20
N GLU A 6 15.24 0.02 -19.39
CA GLU A 6 15.53 -1.38 -19.60
C GLU A 6 14.19 -2.11 -19.42
N GLU A 7 13.45 -2.26 -20.52
CA GLU A 7 12.28 -3.12 -20.55
C GLU A 7 12.80 -4.55 -20.39
N SER A 8 12.70 -5.10 -19.18
CA SER A 8 12.96 -6.51 -18.95
C SER A 8 11.99 -7.30 -19.83
N ASN A 9 12.53 -8.07 -20.77
CA ASN A 9 11.72 -8.92 -21.65
C ASN A 9 11.16 -10.09 -20.83
N LEU A 10 10.06 -9.84 -20.12
CA LEU A 10 9.36 -10.82 -19.31
C LEU A 10 8.73 -11.87 -20.23
N THR A 11 9.09 -13.13 -20.02
CA THR A 11 8.46 -14.27 -20.69
C THR A 11 7.12 -14.61 -20.02
N GLU A 12 6.31 -15.43 -20.70
CA GLU A 12 5.07 -15.92 -20.11
C GLU A 12 5.30 -16.80 -18.88
N GLU A 13 6.45 -17.48 -18.83
CA GLU A 13 6.91 -18.24 -17.65
C GLU A 13 7.26 -17.30 -16.48
N ASP A 14 7.96 -16.20 -16.74
CA ASP A 14 8.28 -15.18 -15.72
C ASP A 14 7.01 -14.58 -15.12
N LEU A 15 6.02 -14.26 -15.97
CA LEU A 15 4.73 -13.74 -15.50
C LEU A 15 3.98 -14.76 -14.64
N GLN A 16 4.08 -16.05 -14.95
CA GLN A 16 3.49 -17.11 -14.12
C GLN A 16 4.21 -17.26 -12.78
N ALA A 17 5.54 -17.22 -12.78
CA ALA A 17 6.36 -17.28 -11.57
C ALA A 17 6.11 -16.08 -10.63
N LEU A 18 5.91 -14.89 -11.21
CA LEU A 18 5.56 -13.67 -10.48
C LEU A 18 4.10 -13.65 -10.00
N GLY A 19 3.29 -14.65 -10.35
CA GLY A 19 1.91 -14.73 -9.91
C GLY A 19 0.98 -13.70 -10.58
N ALA A 20 1.26 -13.30 -11.83
CA ALA A 20 0.50 -12.28 -12.57
C ALA A 20 -1.03 -12.53 -12.62
N LYS A 21 -1.47 -13.78 -12.40
CA LYS A 21 -2.90 -14.14 -12.34
C LYS A 21 -3.55 -13.91 -10.97
N LYS A 22 -2.77 -13.80 -9.89
CA LYS A 22 -3.25 -13.77 -8.49
C LYS A 22 -3.07 -12.43 -7.77
N LYS A 23 -2.89 -11.31 -8.50
CA LYS A 23 -3.01 -9.91 -7.99
C LYS A 23 -2.63 -9.74 -6.50
N ASN A 24 -1.35 -9.91 -6.19
CA ASN A 24 -0.77 -9.71 -4.85
C ASN A 24 -1.08 -10.79 -3.78
N LEU A 25 -1.58 -11.96 -4.17
CA LEU A 25 -1.61 -13.14 -3.30
C LEU A 25 -0.36 -14.00 -3.49
N ARG A 26 0.12 -14.54 -2.37
CA ARG A 26 1.13 -15.59 -2.32
C ARG A 26 0.56 -16.88 -2.91
N ASN A 27 1.47 -17.73 -3.38
CA ASN A 27 1.14 -19.03 -3.96
C ASN A 27 1.63 -20.20 -3.09
N ASP A 28 1.99 -19.92 -1.84
CA ASP A 28 2.49 -20.88 -0.86
C ASP A 28 1.38 -21.61 -0.08
N GLY A 29 0.11 -21.26 -0.33
CA GLY A 29 -1.03 -21.86 0.36
C GLY A 29 -1.20 -21.36 1.80
N GLY A 30 -0.70 -20.15 2.10
CA GLY A 30 -0.92 -19.49 3.37
C GLY A 30 -2.34 -18.93 3.54
N ASP A 31 -2.50 -18.13 4.59
CA ASP A 31 -3.80 -17.58 5.02
C ASP A 31 -4.46 -16.67 3.97
N ASP A 32 -3.69 -16.14 3.02
CA ASP A 32 -4.18 -15.31 1.93
C ASP A 32 -4.88 -16.11 0.82
N GLU A 33 -4.88 -17.44 0.88
CA GLU A 33 -5.66 -18.28 -0.03
C GLU A 33 -7.16 -17.96 0.01
N MET A 34 -7.68 -17.56 1.18
CA MET A 34 -9.06 -17.11 1.34
C MET A 34 -9.39 -15.86 0.52
N LEU A 35 -8.39 -15.08 0.12
CA LEU A 35 -8.56 -13.87 -0.67
C LEU A 35 -8.67 -14.16 -2.17
N ARG A 36 -8.54 -15.41 -2.63
CA ARG A 36 -8.62 -15.76 -4.07
C ARG A 36 -9.99 -15.49 -4.66
N ASP A 37 -11.04 -15.80 -3.91
CA ASP A 37 -12.44 -15.68 -4.35
C ASP A 37 -13.13 -14.41 -3.80
N ARG A 38 -12.33 -13.42 -3.38
CA ARG A 38 -12.85 -12.12 -2.91
C ARG A 38 -13.69 -11.45 -3.99
N LYS A 39 -14.86 -10.95 -3.62
CA LYS A 39 -15.76 -10.22 -4.55
C LYS A 39 -15.22 -8.85 -4.95
N ARG A 40 -14.58 -8.16 -3.99
CA ARG A 40 -14.00 -6.82 -4.19
C ARG A 40 -12.53 -6.97 -4.56
N PRO A 41 -11.94 -6.17 -5.46
CA PRO A 41 -10.51 -6.20 -5.74
C PRO A 41 -9.70 -5.79 -4.50
N ALA A 42 -8.43 -6.20 -4.44
CA ALA A 42 -7.49 -5.74 -3.41
C ALA A 42 -7.31 -4.24 -3.48
N ASP A 43 -7.67 -3.56 -2.39
CA ASP A 43 -7.43 -2.14 -2.17
C ASP A 43 -6.35 -2.02 -1.09
N PHE A 44 -5.19 -1.52 -1.51
CA PHE A 44 -4.06 -1.23 -0.65
C PHE A 44 -3.88 0.27 -0.41
N ALA A 45 -4.70 1.10 -1.07
CA ALA A 45 -4.67 2.55 -0.90
C ALA A 45 -5.55 3.00 0.28
N ALA A 46 -6.54 2.17 0.65
CA ALA A 46 -7.47 2.43 1.75
C ALA A 46 -8.27 3.74 1.59
N ALA A 47 -8.38 4.28 0.38
CA ALA A 47 -9.01 5.57 0.11
C ALA A 47 -10.53 5.62 0.42
N ASP A 48 -11.17 4.46 0.56
CA ASP A 48 -12.60 4.33 0.91
C ASP A 48 -12.81 3.94 2.39
N LEU A 49 -11.76 3.92 3.21
CA LEU A 49 -11.87 3.64 4.64
C LEU A 49 -12.26 4.94 5.36
N ASP A 50 -13.20 4.88 6.31
CA ASP A 50 -13.60 6.06 7.08
C ASP A 50 -12.72 6.10 8.34
N ILE A 51 -11.65 6.92 8.36
CA ILE A 51 -10.88 7.17 9.59
C ILE A 51 -11.46 8.38 10.32
N PRO A 52 -11.91 8.20 11.58
CA PRO A 52 -12.32 9.32 12.41
C PRO A 52 -11.17 10.30 12.63
N GLY A 53 -11.38 11.55 12.22
CA GLY A 53 -10.44 12.64 12.45
C GLY A 53 -9.60 13.02 11.23
N GLU A 54 -9.50 12.15 10.23
CA GLU A 54 -8.72 12.36 9.00
C GLU A 54 -9.04 13.69 8.32
N GLU A 55 -10.32 14.02 8.16
CA GLU A 55 -10.74 15.23 7.46
C GLU A 55 -10.67 16.53 8.31
N LEU A 56 -10.26 16.45 9.58
CA LEU A 56 -10.36 17.60 10.51
C LEU A 56 -9.39 18.72 10.16
N ASP A 57 -8.27 18.41 9.51
CA ASP A 57 -7.22 19.37 9.20
C ASP A 57 -6.63 19.26 7.78
N ASP A 58 -7.40 18.77 6.80
CA ASP A 58 -7.11 18.78 5.35
C ASP A 58 -6.55 20.11 4.83
N ALA A 59 -7.02 21.23 5.40
CA ALA A 59 -6.53 22.56 5.03
C ALA A 59 -5.01 22.74 5.28
N GLN A 60 -4.43 21.91 6.15
CA GLN A 60 -3.03 21.89 6.55
C GLN A 60 -2.18 20.90 5.74
N GLU A 61 -2.79 19.99 4.96
CA GLU A 61 -2.09 19.02 4.09
C GLU A 61 -1.07 19.70 3.19
N ARG A 62 -1.51 20.76 2.49
CA ARG A 62 -0.65 21.55 1.59
C ARG A 62 0.55 22.19 2.31
N ARG A 63 0.45 22.41 3.62
CA ARG A 63 1.50 23.00 4.45
C ARG A 63 2.33 21.96 5.20
N GLY A 64 1.95 20.68 5.16
CA GLY A 64 2.59 19.59 5.90
C GLY A 64 2.50 19.80 7.41
N SER A 65 1.39 20.36 7.90
CA SER A 65 1.13 20.57 9.33
C SER A 65 -0.14 19.88 9.81
N GLU A 66 -0.67 18.97 8.99
CA GLU A 66 -1.75 18.08 9.37
C GLU A 66 -1.28 17.07 10.42
N ASP A 67 -2.22 16.58 11.22
CA ASP A 67 -2.01 15.50 12.17
C ASP A 67 -1.91 14.16 11.44
N GLU A 68 -0.71 13.78 11.01
CA GLU A 68 -0.47 12.53 10.27
C GLU A 68 -0.92 11.27 11.03
N GLU A 69 -1.16 11.29 12.35
CA GLU A 69 -1.65 10.13 13.11
C GLU A 69 -3.06 9.72 12.68
N ASN A 70 -3.89 10.68 12.26
CA ASN A 70 -5.28 10.44 11.88
C ASN A 70 -5.48 10.08 10.40
N ASN A 71 -4.40 9.96 9.62
CA ASN A 71 -4.44 9.65 8.18
C ASN A 71 -4.19 8.16 7.87
N HIS A 72 -4.77 7.62 6.80
CA HIS A 72 -4.60 6.19 6.42
C HIS A 72 -3.15 5.76 6.18
N TYR A 73 -2.31 6.70 5.74
CA TYR A 73 -0.91 6.46 5.43
C TYR A 73 0.03 6.66 6.62
N SER A 74 -0.51 6.74 7.85
CA SER A 74 0.23 6.79 9.11
C SER A 74 0.94 5.46 9.41
N LEU A 75 1.88 5.10 8.56
CA LEU A 75 2.80 4.00 8.80
C LEU A 75 3.90 4.58 9.68
N GLY A 76 3.73 4.48 11.00
CA GLY A 76 4.76 4.87 11.98
C GLY A 76 6.14 4.41 11.53
N THR A 77 6.93 5.34 10.98
CA THR A 77 8.24 5.04 10.39
C THR A 77 9.28 4.84 11.49
N ASP A 78 10.39 4.16 11.20
CA ASP A 78 11.50 4.02 12.17
C ASP A 78 12.11 5.38 12.58
N HIS A 79 11.92 6.41 11.75
CA HIS A 79 12.36 7.78 12.01
C HIS A 79 11.46 8.52 13.00
N ASN A 80 10.35 7.90 13.43
CA ASN A 80 9.45 8.45 14.42
C ASN A 80 9.79 7.89 15.82
N GLU A 81 11.04 8.09 16.27
CA GLU A 81 11.50 7.66 17.60
C GLU A 81 10.86 8.43 18.78
N ASN A 82 9.92 9.33 18.49
CA ASN A 82 9.32 10.24 19.48
C ASN A 82 7.83 9.98 19.75
N VAL A 83 7.25 8.90 19.21
CA VAL A 83 5.83 8.56 19.45
C VAL A 83 5.66 7.82 20.78
N ASP A 84 6.72 7.17 21.31
CA ASP A 84 6.64 6.38 22.54
C ASP A 84 7.73 6.77 23.56
N LYS A 85 7.63 7.99 24.08
CA LYS A 85 8.32 8.39 25.31
C LYS A 85 7.32 9.03 26.28
N ARG A 86 6.72 8.17 27.11
CA ARG A 86 6.02 8.57 28.33
C ARG A 86 6.99 8.83 29.48
#